data_AF-A0A8J6IFE0-F1
#
_entry.id   AF-A0A8J6IFE0-F1
#
_cell.length_a   1.000
_cell.length_b   1.000
_cell.length_c   1.000
_cell.angle_alpha   90.00
_cell.angle_beta   90.00
_cell.angle_gamma   90.00
#
_symmetry.space_group_name_H-M   'P 1'
#
loop_
_entity.id
_entity.type
_entity.pdbx_description
1 polymer ?
#
loop_
_entity_poly.entity_id
_entity_poly.type
_entity_poly.pdbx_seq_one_letter_code
_entity_poly.pdbx_strand_id
1 'polypeptide(L)'
;MAEKKFIRTCSIWRALETVGDTPTLLIIESSWLGARRFDDFRRRTGLLKALLSSRLKQLVAAKVFKKVPYSDSPKRYEYRVTQKGRALYWTSLMMLRWERRWGNRDGKINIVLRHKTCGNLFDPTPSCKSCHGEVVARDVDWEEGPGVGWMAATYSRRRRQRDLGGSEARTTLMDEVAQLTGDRWSSLILRSVFTGLRKFDEIRKDTAIATNILSERLSWLVNMDVLEPHAYSTSPQRFEYRLTEKGIDYYPVLLMLMQWGDSWYAAPEGPPLILQHRPCGNELQTEVTCSACGEPIDPKDVEFTVEEAAGASDDADESIREAS
;
A
#
# COMPACT_ATOMS: atom_id res chain seq x y z
N MET A 1 -14.71 -24.09 -19.16
CA MET A 1 -13.69 -23.80 -18.13
C MET A 1 -12.93 -22.57 -18.57
N ALA A 2 -12.75 -21.56 -17.73
CA ALA A 2 -11.92 -20.40 -18.10
C ALA A 2 -10.46 -20.88 -18.23
N GLU A 3 -9.86 -20.64 -19.39
CA GLU A 3 -8.46 -20.93 -19.67
C GLU A 3 -7.58 -20.24 -18.60
N LYS A 4 -6.71 -21.01 -17.92
CA LYS A 4 -5.82 -20.45 -16.90
C LYS A 4 -4.83 -19.53 -17.60
N LYS A 5 -4.99 -18.22 -17.40
CA LYS A 5 -4.02 -17.22 -17.84
C LYS A 5 -2.83 -17.22 -16.88
N PHE A 6 -1.64 -17.33 -17.43
CA PHE A 6 -0.39 -17.27 -16.70
C PHE A 6 0.19 -15.86 -16.77
N ILE A 7 0.71 -15.37 -15.65
CA ILE A 7 1.49 -14.14 -15.56
C ILE A 7 2.89 -14.47 -15.06
N ARG A 8 3.84 -13.58 -15.31
CA ARG A 8 5.16 -13.66 -14.66
C ARG A 8 4.98 -13.63 -13.14
N THR A 9 5.76 -14.44 -12.44
CA THR A 9 5.81 -14.43 -10.96
C THR A 9 6.05 -13.02 -10.45
N CYS A 10 5.16 -12.56 -9.58
CA CYS A 10 5.15 -11.18 -9.11
C CYS A 10 4.89 -11.12 -7.61
N SER A 11 5.87 -10.64 -6.85
CA SER A 11 5.77 -10.55 -5.39
C SER A 11 4.74 -9.51 -4.95
N ILE A 12 4.58 -8.43 -5.71
CA ILE A 12 3.51 -7.45 -5.51
C ILE A 12 2.15 -8.14 -5.65
N TRP A 13 1.95 -9.02 -6.63
CA TRP A 13 0.68 -9.74 -6.78
C TRP A 13 0.39 -10.65 -5.58
N ARG A 14 1.38 -11.44 -5.14
CA ARG A 14 1.25 -12.32 -3.96
C ARG A 14 0.93 -11.51 -2.69
N ALA A 15 1.57 -10.36 -2.54
CA ALA A 15 1.26 -9.44 -1.45
C ALA A 15 -0.19 -8.93 -1.52
N LEU A 16 -0.62 -8.46 -2.69
CA LEU A 16 -1.97 -7.95 -2.93
C LEU A 16 -3.06 -9.01 -2.79
N GLU A 17 -2.77 -10.30 -2.97
CA GLU A 17 -3.72 -11.35 -2.64
C GLU A 17 -4.14 -11.30 -1.16
N THR A 18 -3.22 -10.87 -0.29
CA THR A 18 -3.43 -10.72 1.15
C THR A 18 -3.96 -9.35 1.55
N VAL A 19 -3.35 -8.27 1.05
CA VAL A 19 -3.62 -6.90 1.53
C VAL A 19 -4.20 -5.95 0.47
N GLY A 20 -4.33 -6.41 -0.78
CA GLY A 20 -4.76 -5.60 -1.92
C GLY A 20 -6.27 -5.46 -2.03
N ASP A 21 -6.91 -4.92 -1.00
CA ASP A 21 -8.21 -4.25 -1.11
C ASP A 21 -8.32 -3.12 -0.08
N THR A 22 -9.00 -2.04 -0.44
CA THR A 22 -9.09 -0.82 0.36
C THR A 22 -9.60 -1.07 1.78
N PRO A 23 -10.68 -1.85 2.03
CA PRO A 23 -11.10 -2.17 3.38
C PRO A 23 -10.00 -2.82 4.23
N THR A 24 -9.17 -3.68 3.62
CA THR A 24 -8.05 -4.33 4.32
C THR A 24 -6.95 -3.34 4.70
N LEU A 25 -6.61 -2.42 3.79
CA LEU A 25 -5.62 -1.37 4.04
C LEU A 25 -6.10 -0.40 5.13
N LEU A 26 -7.39 -0.03 5.16
CA LEU A 26 -7.97 0.81 6.22
C LEU A 26 -7.99 0.10 7.59
N ILE A 27 -8.17 -1.22 7.63
CA ILE A 27 -8.04 -2.01 8.87
C ILE A 27 -6.58 -1.98 9.36
N ILE A 28 -5.62 -2.16 8.46
CA ILE A 28 -4.20 -2.09 8.78
C ILE A 28 -3.84 -0.69 9.31
N GLU A 29 -4.26 0.37 8.62
CA GLU A 29 -4.13 1.77 9.07
C GLU A 29 -4.70 1.97 10.47
N SER A 30 -5.95 1.56 10.70
CA SER A 30 -6.61 1.69 11.99
C SER A 30 -5.83 1.00 13.12
N SER A 31 -5.16 -0.11 12.82
CA SER A 31 -4.35 -0.83 13.81
C SER A 31 -3.09 -0.05 14.23
N TRP A 32 -2.51 0.72 13.31
CA TRP A 32 -1.39 1.64 13.62
C TRP A 32 -1.83 2.80 14.49
N LEU A 33 -3.10 3.21 14.35
CA LEU A 33 -3.75 4.21 15.19
C LEU A 33 -4.33 3.64 16.50
N GLY A 34 -3.87 2.46 16.90
CA GLY A 34 -4.19 1.86 18.19
C GLY A 34 -5.49 1.05 18.23
N ALA A 35 -6.22 0.90 17.12
CA ALA A 35 -7.39 0.02 17.11
C ALA A 35 -6.97 -1.43 17.33
N ARG A 36 -7.54 -2.07 18.36
CA ARG A 36 -7.27 -3.47 18.69
C ARG A 36 -8.53 -4.30 18.78
N ARG A 37 -9.69 -3.68 19.02
CA ARG A 37 -10.97 -4.38 19.18
C ARG A 37 -11.84 -4.18 17.94
N PHE A 38 -12.81 -5.08 17.76
CA PHE A 38 -13.71 -5.05 16.61
C PHE A 38 -14.44 -3.71 16.49
N ASP A 39 -14.95 -3.18 17.60
CA ASP A 39 -15.70 -1.92 17.59
C ASP A 39 -14.80 -0.70 17.32
N ASP A 40 -13.53 -0.75 17.71
CA ASP A 40 -12.53 0.29 17.39
C ASP A 40 -12.31 0.36 15.87
N PHE A 41 -12.07 -0.81 15.25
CA PHE A 41 -11.92 -0.90 13.79
C PHE A 41 -13.18 -0.42 13.07
N ARG A 42 -14.36 -0.82 13.53
CA ARG A 42 -15.63 -0.42 12.92
C ARG A 42 -15.83 1.09 12.99
N ARG A 43 -15.55 1.69 14.16
CA ARG A 43 -15.69 3.14 14.38
C ARG A 43 -14.76 3.94 13.48
N ARG A 44 -13.48 3.54 13.38
CA ARG A 44 -12.48 4.24 12.56
C ARG A 44 -12.68 4.04 11.05
N THR A 45 -12.96 2.81 10.62
CA THR A 45 -13.04 2.50 9.19
C THR A 45 -14.41 2.78 8.56
N GLY A 46 -15.47 2.91 9.38
CA GLY A 46 -16.85 2.99 8.88
C GLY A 46 -17.36 1.71 8.20
N LEU A 47 -16.58 0.62 8.20
CA LEU A 47 -16.93 -0.60 7.47
C LEU A 47 -18.13 -1.32 8.07
N LEU A 48 -18.99 -1.84 7.20
CA LEU A 48 -20.08 -2.73 7.61
C LEU A 48 -19.55 -3.93 8.40
N LYS A 49 -20.26 -4.30 9.47
CA LYS A 49 -19.88 -5.41 10.39
C LYS A 49 -19.50 -6.70 9.66
N ALA A 50 -20.30 -7.10 8.67
CA ALA A 50 -20.06 -8.32 7.90
C ALA A 50 -18.75 -8.27 7.08
N LEU A 51 -18.47 -7.12 6.45
CA LEU A 51 -17.25 -6.91 5.66
C LEU A 51 -16.01 -6.87 6.56
N LEU A 52 -16.06 -6.11 7.64
CA LEU A 52 -14.98 -6.03 8.64
C LEU A 52 -14.66 -7.41 9.22
N SER A 53 -15.68 -8.18 9.62
CA SER A 53 -15.52 -9.54 10.13
C SER A 53 -14.84 -10.47 9.13
N SER A 54 -15.26 -10.41 7.86
CA SER A 54 -14.68 -11.19 6.77
C SER A 54 -13.19 -10.86 6.57
N ARG A 55 -12.83 -9.57 6.54
CA ARG A 55 -11.44 -9.14 6.36
C ARG A 55 -10.54 -9.46 7.55
N LEU A 56 -11.00 -9.24 8.79
CA LEU A 56 -10.25 -9.64 9.98
C LEU A 56 -10.00 -11.15 10.01
N LYS A 57 -10.98 -11.97 9.61
CA LYS A 57 -10.79 -13.42 9.48
C LYS A 57 -9.71 -13.76 8.44
N GLN A 58 -9.71 -13.10 7.28
CA GLN A 58 -8.70 -13.30 6.23
C GLN A 58 -7.30 -12.89 6.72
N LEU A 59 -7.17 -11.74 7.39
CA LEU A 59 -5.91 -11.27 7.92
C LEU A 59 -5.36 -12.16 9.05
N VAL A 60 -6.23 -12.74 9.88
CA VAL A 60 -5.83 -13.74 10.87
C VAL A 60 -5.37 -15.03 10.20
N ALA A 61 -6.09 -15.51 9.18
CA ALA A 61 -5.70 -16.70 8.41
C ALA A 61 -4.35 -16.49 7.70
N ALA A 62 -4.10 -15.28 7.18
CA ALA A 62 -2.83 -14.91 6.54
C ALA A 62 -1.68 -14.65 7.54
N LYS A 63 -1.95 -14.78 8.85
CA LYS A 63 -1.03 -14.50 9.96
C LYS A 63 -0.55 -13.04 9.98
N VAL A 64 -1.32 -12.09 9.46
CA VAL A 64 -1.05 -10.64 9.58
C VAL A 64 -1.48 -10.15 10.97
N PHE A 65 -2.65 -10.61 11.42
CA PHE A 65 -3.12 -10.45 12.80
C PHE A 65 -3.15 -11.80 13.52
N LYS A 66 -3.10 -11.76 14.85
CA LYS A 66 -3.51 -12.86 15.73
C LYS A 66 -4.68 -12.40 16.61
N LYS A 67 -5.66 -13.28 16.79
CA LYS A 67 -6.82 -13.04 17.66
C LYS A 67 -6.51 -13.54 19.07
N VAL A 68 -6.51 -12.65 20.05
CA VAL A 68 -6.08 -12.92 21.43
C VAL A 68 -7.26 -12.62 22.38
N PRO A 69 -7.63 -13.55 23.29
CA PRO A 69 -8.61 -13.25 24.32
C PRO A 69 -8.04 -12.26 25.33
N TYR A 70 -8.84 -11.29 25.78
CA TYR A 70 -8.43 -10.32 26.81
C TYR A 70 -9.41 -10.25 28.00
N SER A 71 -10.55 -10.92 27.90
CA SER A 71 -11.53 -11.08 28.98
C SER A 71 -12.20 -12.43 28.79
N ASP A 72 -12.37 -13.19 29.87
CA ASP A 72 -12.98 -14.52 29.83
C ASP A 72 -14.49 -14.49 30.16
N SER A 73 -14.99 -13.40 30.75
CA SER A 73 -16.38 -13.26 31.21
C SER A 73 -16.94 -11.84 30.99
N PRO A 74 -17.60 -11.55 29.85
CA PRO A 74 -17.80 -12.42 28.68
C PRO A 74 -16.51 -12.58 27.86
N LYS A 75 -16.42 -13.66 27.07
CA LYS A 75 -15.24 -13.91 26.23
C LYS A 75 -15.06 -12.83 25.16
N ARG A 76 -14.09 -11.94 25.34
CA ARG A 76 -13.77 -10.85 24.40
C ARG A 76 -12.39 -11.04 23.79
N TYR A 77 -12.24 -10.58 22.56
CA TYR A 77 -11.03 -10.72 21.78
C TYR A 77 -10.54 -9.39 21.25
N GLU A 78 -9.23 -9.30 21.12
CA GLU A 78 -8.54 -8.24 20.39
C GLU A 78 -7.68 -8.84 19.28
N TYR A 79 -7.32 -8.02 18.30
CA TYR A 79 -6.48 -8.36 17.17
C TYR A 79 -5.13 -7.69 17.38
N ARG A 80 -4.08 -8.51 17.54
CA ARG A 80 -2.70 -8.02 17.67
C ARG A 80 -1.94 -8.27 16.37
N VAL A 81 -1.22 -7.27 15.90
CA VAL A 81 -0.35 -7.40 14.72
C VAL A 81 0.75 -8.44 15.00
N THR A 82 1.04 -9.31 14.05
CA THR A 82 2.17 -10.26 14.13
C THR A 82 3.46 -9.64 13.59
N GLN A 83 4.58 -10.37 13.60
CA GLN A 83 5.80 -9.92 12.91
C GLN A 83 5.55 -9.68 11.41
N LYS A 84 4.81 -10.59 10.75
CA LYS A 84 4.42 -10.45 9.35
C LYS A 84 3.56 -9.22 9.10
N GLY A 85 2.63 -8.91 10.00
CA GLY A 85 1.85 -7.68 9.91
C GLY A 85 2.68 -6.43 10.18
N ARG A 86 3.61 -6.45 11.15
CA ARG A 86 4.50 -5.32 11.46
C ARG A 86 5.36 -4.92 10.27
N ALA A 87 5.76 -5.88 9.43
CA ALA A 87 6.53 -5.62 8.21
C ALA A 87 5.74 -4.81 7.15
N LEU A 88 4.41 -4.68 7.25
CA LEU A 88 3.61 -3.79 6.39
C LEU A 88 3.65 -2.32 6.84
N TYR A 89 4.21 -2.03 8.03
CA TYR A 89 4.23 -0.68 8.57
C TYR A 89 4.97 0.30 7.64
N TRP A 90 6.08 -0.13 7.03
CA TRP A 90 6.81 0.69 6.07
C TRP A 90 5.99 0.98 4.81
N THR A 91 5.19 0.02 4.32
CA THR A 91 4.23 0.27 3.24
C THR A 91 3.22 1.34 3.67
N SER A 92 2.69 1.26 4.89
CA SER A 92 1.76 2.28 5.42
C SER A 92 2.43 3.65 5.59
N LEU A 93 3.71 3.73 5.97
CA LEU A 93 4.42 5.02 6.02
C LEU A 93 4.63 5.62 4.63
N MET A 94 4.91 4.81 3.61
CA MET A 94 5.01 5.29 2.23
C MET A 94 3.64 5.72 1.67
N MET A 95 2.57 5.01 2.04
CA MET A 95 1.20 5.42 1.74
C MET A 95 0.89 6.78 2.39
N LEU A 96 1.23 6.96 3.68
CA LEU A 96 1.05 8.24 4.38
C LEU A 96 1.81 9.38 3.71
N ARG A 97 3.08 9.15 3.35
CA ARG A 97 3.91 10.13 2.64
C ARG A 97 3.25 10.55 1.31
N TRP A 98 2.78 9.58 0.54
CA TRP A 98 2.10 9.87 -0.73
C TRP A 98 0.80 10.64 -0.49
N GLU A 99 -0.03 10.22 0.46
CA GLU A 99 -1.31 10.88 0.76
C GLU A 99 -1.10 12.32 1.23
N ARG A 100 -0.12 12.58 2.09
CA ARG A 100 0.21 13.94 2.55
C ARG A 100 0.53 14.89 1.40
N ARG A 101 1.16 14.39 0.34
CA ARG A 101 1.57 15.20 -0.80
C ARG A 101 0.47 15.36 -1.85
N TRP A 102 -0.31 14.31 -2.09
CA TRP A 102 -1.20 14.24 -3.26
C TRP A 102 -2.68 14.04 -2.95
N GLY A 103 -3.02 13.63 -1.73
CA GLY A 103 -4.39 13.38 -1.31
C GLY A 103 -5.12 14.67 -0.92
N ASN A 104 -6.43 14.69 -1.09
CA ASN A 104 -7.30 15.73 -0.56
C ASN A 104 -7.27 15.69 0.97
N ARG A 105 -7.01 16.82 1.61
CA ARG A 105 -6.92 16.95 3.07
C ARG A 105 -8.27 17.29 3.71
N ASP A 106 -9.26 17.68 2.93
CA ASP A 106 -10.55 18.14 3.43
C ASP A 106 -11.26 17.05 4.24
N GLY A 107 -11.48 17.33 5.52
CA GLY A 107 -12.19 16.45 6.44
C GLY A 107 -11.44 15.17 6.82
N LYS A 108 -10.15 15.04 6.51
CA LYS A 108 -9.30 13.93 6.97
C LYS A 108 -8.57 14.32 8.26
N ILE A 109 -8.32 13.33 9.11
CA ILE A 109 -7.39 13.52 10.24
C ILE A 109 -5.99 13.72 9.69
N ASN A 110 -5.20 14.59 10.31
CA ASN A 110 -3.76 14.65 10.05
C ASN A 110 -3.03 14.08 11.26
N ILE A 111 -1.87 13.47 11.01
CA ILE A 111 -0.97 13.08 12.10
C ILE A 111 0.40 13.68 11.88
N VAL A 112 1.09 13.97 12.97
CA VAL A 112 2.52 14.27 12.98
C VAL A 112 3.25 13.09 13.59
N LEU A 113 4.37 12.70 13.00
CA LEU A 113 5.18 11.60 13.50
C LEU A 113 6.38 12.14 14.28
N ARG A 114 6.65 11.55 15.44
CA ARG A 114 7.85 11.78 16.24
C ARG A 114 8.66 10.49 16.31
N HIS A 115 9.95 10.58 16.06
CA HIS A 115 10.86 9.46 16.23
C HIS A 115 11.38 9.47 17.67
N LYS A 116 11.02 8.45 18.47
CA LYS A 116 11.38 8.37 19.89
C LYS A 116 12.90 8.40 20.11
N THR A 117 13.66 7.78 19.22
CA THR A 117 15.12 7.68 19.33
C THR A 117 15.82 9.04 19.26
N CYS A 118 15.46 9.90 18.30
CA CYS A 118 16.07 11.22 18.16
C CYS A 118 15.25 12.37 18.78
N GLY A 119 14.00 12.11 19.16
CA GLY A 119 13.08 13.08 19.74
C GLY A 119 12.45 14.04 18.72
N ASN A 120 12.90 14.05 17.46
CA ASN A 120 12.44 14.99 16.45
C ASN A 120 11.18 14.53 15.73
N LEU A 121 10.43 15.51 15.22
CA LEU A 121 9.40 15.25 14.22
C LEU A 121 10.05 14.80 12.91
N PHE A 122 9.40 13.92 12.17
CA PHE A 122 9.97 13.42 10.91
C PHE A 122 8.91 13.11 9.86
N ASP A 123 9.37 13.15 8.61
CA ASP A 123 8.71 12.53 7.47
C ASP A 123 9.46 11.24 7.12
N PRO A 124 8.74 10.15 6.78
CA PRO A 124 9.38 8.89 6.49
C PRO A 124 10.08 8.93 5.12
N THR A 125 11.32 8.47 5.06
CA THR A 125 12.13 8.46 3.83
C THR A 125 12.45 7.02 3.41
N PRO A 126 12.17 6.59 2.16
CA PRO A 126 12.63 5.29 1.67
C PRO A 126 14.12 5.37 1.42
N SER A 127 14.93 4.57 2.12
CA SER A 127 16.38 4.57 2.00
C SER A 127 16.92 3.19 1.58
N CYS A 128 18.04 3.21 0.88
CA CYS A 128 18.82 2.02 0.57
C CYS A 128 19.61 1.60 1.82
N LYS A 129 19.48 0.34 2.26
CA LYS A 129 20.21 -0.16 3.43
C LYS A 129 21.75 -0.13 3.29
N SER A 130 22.25 -0.17 2.06
CA SER A 130 23.69 -0.27 1.80
C SER A 130 24.41 1.07 1.81
N CYS A 131 23.75 2.16 1.38
CA CYS A 131 24.36 3.49 1.31
C CYS A 131 23.58 4.59 2.06
N HIS A 132 22.42 4.24 2.63
CA HIS A 132 21.48 5.13 3.32
C HIS A 132 20.87 6.27 2.48
N GLY A 133 21.25 6.37 1.20
CA GLY A 133 20.67 7.32 0.26
C GLY A 133 19.18 7.06 0.01
N GLU A 134 18.41 8.14 -0.21
CA GLU A 134 17.00 8.05 -0.55
C GLU A 134 16.80 7.33 -1.89
N VAL A 135 15.84 6.42 -1.91
CA VAL A 135 15.51 5.61 -3.08
C VAL A 135 14.47 6.33 -3.91
N VAL A 136 14.84 6.69 -5.13
CA VAL A 136 13.93 7.26 -6.13
C VAL A 136 13.83 6.35 -7.34
N ALA A 137 12.66 6.29 -7.97
CA ALA A 137 12.35 5.33 -9.04
C ALA A 137 13.37 5.33 -10.20
N ARG A 138 13.91 6.50 -10.55
CA ARG A 138 14.87 6.67 -11.64
C ARG A 138 16.25 6.06 -11.37
N ASP A 139 16.58 5.84 -10.11
CA ASP A 139 17.89 5.40 -9.61
C ASP A 139 17.87 3.90 -9.22
N VAL A 140 16.83 3.19 -9.65
CA VAL A 140 16.70 1.75 -9.44
C VAL A 140 16.65 1.03 -10.77
N ASP A 141 17.64 0.17 -10.97
CA ASP A 141 17.68 -0.79 -12.07
C ASP A 141 17.12 -2.14 -11.60
N TRP A 142 16.76 -3.02 -12.54
CA TRP A 142 16.18 -4.32 -12.22
C TRP A 142 16.65 -5.39 -13.19
N GLU A 143 16.68 -6.63 -12.70
CA GLU A 143 16.92 -7.83 -13.49
C GLU A 143 16.02 -8.98 -13.03
N GLU A 144 15.88 -10.01 -13.86
CA GLU A 144 15.11 -11.20 -13.51
C GLU A 144 15.84 -12.00 -12.42
N GLY A 145 15.14 -12.27 -11.32
CA GLY A 145 15.67 -13.03 -10.20
C GLY A 145 15.48 -14.54 -10.36
N PRO A 146 16.10 -15.34 -9.48
CA PRO A 146 16.04 -16.81 -9.53
C PRO A 146 14.62 -17.37 -9.33
N GLY A 147 13.72 -16.61 -8.70
CA GLY A 147 12.31 -16.97 -8.55
C GLY A 147 11.44 -16.69 -9.78
N VAL A 148 12.03 -16.28 -10.91
CA VAL A 148 11.28 -15.96 -12.12
C VAL A 148 10.64 -17.22 -12.72
N GLY A 149 9.37 -17.11 -13.08
CA GLY A 149 8.64 -18.19 -13.73
C GLY A 149 7.23 -17.75 -14.11
N TRP A 150 6.36 -18.74 -14.25
CA TRP A 150 4.95 -18.53 -14.59
C TRP A 150 4.07 -18.90 -13.41
N MET A 151 3.13 -18.02 -13.06
CA MET A 151 2.11 -18.31 -12.05
C MET A 151 0.71 -18.18 -12.64
N ALA A 152 -0.19 -19.06 -12.20
CA ALA A 152 -1.60 -18.92 -12.52
C ALA A 152 -2.14 -17.67 -11.81
N ALA A 153 -2.70 -16.75 -12.58
CA ALA A 153 -3.26 -15.55 -11.99
C ALA A 153 -4.65 -15.84 -11.40
N THR A 154 -4.78 -15.76 -10.08
CA THR A 154 -6.07 -15.96 -9.40
C THR A 154 -6.88 -14.67 -9.43
N TYR A 155 -7.63 -14.48 -10.51
CA TYR A 155 -8.51 -13.32 -10.64
C TYR A 155 -9.79 -13.52 -9.85
N SER A 156 -9.80 -13.14 -8.57
CA SER A 156 -11.07 -13.03 -7.85
C SER A 156 -11.88 -11.88 -8.46
N ARG A 157 -12.98 -12.19 -9.16
CA ARG A 157 -13.98 -11.18 -9.56
C ARG A 157 -14.55 -10.55 -8.31
N ARG A 158 -13.98 -9.42 -7.87
CA ARG A 158 -14.54 -8.61 -6.80
C ARG A 158 -15.28 -7.45 -7.45
N ARG A 159 -16.57 -7.36 -7.13
CA ARG A 159 -17.44 -6.25 -7.54
C ARG A 159 -16.75 -4.95 -7.14
N ARG A 160 -16.62 -4.03 -8.10
CA ARG A 160 -16.22 -2.64 -7.85
C ARG A 160 -17.07 -2.15 -6.67
N GLN A 161 -16.43 -1.75 -5.57
CA GLN A 161 -17.16 -1.04 -4.53
C GLN A 161 -17.40 0.35 -5.11
N ARG A 162 -18.63 0.56 -5.57
CA ARG A 162 -19.12 1.82 -6.07
C ARG A 162 -19.42 2.65 -4.84
N ASP A 163 -18.54 3.62 -4.58
CA ASP A 163 -18.48 4.45 -3.39
C ASP A 163 -18.45 3.65 -2.08
N LEU A 164 -17.47 3.94 -1.23
CA LEU A 164 -17.74 3.89 0.21
C LEU A 164 -18.86 4.92 0.42
N GLY A 165 -20.11 4.44 0.28
CA GLY A 165 -21.30 5.28 0.22
C GLY A 165 -21.32 6.27 1.37
N GLY A 166 -21.75 7.50 1.05
CA GLY A 166 -21.82 8.64 1.94
C GLY A 166 -22.07 8.26 3.40
N SER A 167 -20.99 8.28 4.16
CA SER A 167 -21.00 8.24 5.62
C SER A 167 -19.65 8.75 6.03
N GLU A 168 -19.62 9.99 6.50
CA GLU A 168 -18.76 10.55 7.56
C GLU A 168 -17.45 9.80 7.91
N ALA A 169 -16.68 9.32 6.94
CA ALA A 169 -15.36 8.72 7.15
C ALA A 169 -14.32 9.82 7.37
N ARG A 170 -14.63 10.77 8.25
CA ARG A 170 -13.83 11.92 8.66
C ARG A 170 -12.59 11.53 9.48
N THR A 171 -12.18 10.25 9.44
CA THR A 171 -11.19 9.65 10.34
C THR A 171 -10.16 8.75 9.65
N THR A 172 -10.19 8.63 8.32
CA THR A 172 -9.19 7.84 7.58
C THR A 172 -7.99 8.72 7.19
N LEU A 173 -6.78 8.16 7.26
CA LEU A 173 -5.54 8.89 6.95
C LEU A 173 -5.12 8.78 5.50
N MET A 174 -5.37 7.64 4.85
CA MET A 174 -4.71 7.26 3.58
C MET A 174 -5.70 6.67 2.56
N ASP A 175 -6.92 7.23 2.46
CA ASP A 175 -7.99 6.66 1.64
C ASP A 175 -7.63 6.62 0.14
N GLU A 176 -7.14 7.72 -0.45
CA GLU A 176 -6.91 7.77 -1.90
C GLU A 176 -5.81 6.79 -2.34
N VAL A 177 -4.69 6.77 -1.61
CA VAL A 177 -3.62 5.81 -1.85
C VAL A 177 -4.05 4.38 -1.52
N ALA A 178 -4.97 4.17 -0.56
CA ALA A 178 -5.56 2.86 -0.28
C ALA A 178 -6.53 2.40 -1.38
N GLN A 179 -7.19 3.31 -2.10
CA GLN A 179 -7.94 2.98 -3.30
C GLN A 179 -7.00 2.56 -4.44
N LEU A 180 -5.92 3.31 -4.64
CA LEU A 180 -4.90 2.99 -5.66
C LEU A 180 -4.22 1.64 -5.40
N THR A 181 -3.77 1.42 -4.17
CA THR A 181 -3.09 0.18 -3.73
C THR A 181 -4.07 -0.99 -3.59
N GLY A 182 -5.31 -0.69 -3.19
CA GLY A 182 -6.38 -1.67 -3.06
C GLY A 182 -6.89 -2.20 -4.41
N ASP A 183 -6.75 -1.42 -5.49
CA ASP A 183 -7.00 -1.93 -6.84
C ASP A 183 -5.78 -2.69 -7.38
N ARG A 184 -5.88 -4.02 -7.34
CA ARG A 184 -4.79 -4.92 -7.73
C ARG A 184 -4.34 -4.75 -9.17
N TRP A 185 -5.27 -4.38 -10.06
CA TRP A 185 -4.96 -4.20 -11.47
C TRP A 185 -4.15 -2.93 -11.69
N SER A 186 -4.54 -1.83 -11.05
CA SER A 186 -3.77 -0.60 -11.08
C SER A 186 -2.36 -0.80 -10.52
N SER A 187 -2.20 -1.53 -9.41
CA SER A 187 -0.87 -1.85 -8.88
C SER A 187 -0.02 -2.68 -9.87
N LEU A 188 -0.62 -3.64 -10.58
CA LEU A 188 0.08 -4.40 -11.63
C LEU A 188 0.44 -3.56 -12.85
N ILE A 189 -0.45 -2.67 -13.27
CA ILE A 189 -0.20 -1.73 -14.37
C ILE A 189 0.97 -0.83 -14.00
N LEU A 190 0.94 -0.22 -12.81
CA LEU A 190 2.01 0.66 -12.34
C LEU A 190 3.35 -0.07 -12.23
N ARG A 191 3.38 -1.30 -11.70
CA ARG A 191 4.60 -2.13 -11.76
C ARG A 191 5.13 -2.27 -13.19
N SER A 192 4.25 -2.57 -14.16
CA SER A 192 4.65 -2.73 -15.57
C SER A 192 5.28 -1.44 -16.12
N VAL A 193 4.68 -0.29 -15.80
CA VAL A 193 5.17 1.03 -16.21
C VAL A 193 6.51 1.38 -15.54
N PHE A 194 6.69 1.06 -14.26
CA PHE A 194 7.99 1.23 -13.57
C PHE A 194 9.09 0.34 -14.16
N THR A 195 8.76 -0.83 -14.70
CA THR A 195 9.71 -1.68 -15.44
C THR A 195 9.94 -1.24 -16.89
N GLY A 196 9.35 -0.11 -17.32
CA GLY A 196 9.56 0.50 -18.64
C GLY A 196 8.49 0.16 -19.69
N LEU A 197 7.47 -0.64 -19.37
CA LEU A 197 6.39 -0.98 -20.30
C LEU A 197 5.37 0.16 -20.35
N ARG A 198 5.28 0.86 -21.49
CA ARG A 198 4.44 2.07 -21.61
C ARG A 198 3.28 1.90 -22.57
N LYS A 199 3.28 0.88 -23.44
CA LYS A 199 2.22 0.70 -24.43
C LYS A 199 1.13 -0.26 -23.95
N PHE A 200 -0.08 -0.05 -24.44
CA PHE A 200 -1.24 -0.87 -24.10
C PHE A 200 -0.99 -2.38 -24.28
N ASP A 201 -0.47 -2.79 -25.43
CA ASP A 201 -0.24 -4.21 -25.74
C ASP A 201 0.90 -4.82 -24.90
N GLU A 202 1.91 -4.04 -24.54
CA GLU A 202 3.02 -4.46 -23.67
C GLU A 202 2.48 -4.75 -22.26
N ILE A 203 1.75 -3.79 -21.68
CA ILE A 203 1.14 -3.92 -20.34
C ILE A 203 0.12 -5.08 -20.33
N ARG A 204 -0.69 -5.23 -21.37
CA ARG A 204 -1.66 -6.32 -21.50
C ARG A 204 -0.98 -7.68 -21.52
N LYS A 205 0.10 -7.82 -22.29
CA LYS A 205 0.86 -9.06 -22.40
C LYS A 205 1.52 -9.44 -21.07
N ASP A 206 2.08 -8.46 -20.38
CA ASP A 206 2.78 -8.66 -19.10
C ASP A 206 1.83 -9.02 -17.95
N THR A 207 0.66 -8.39 -17.89
CA THR A 207 -0.31 -8.58 -16.79
C THR A 207 -1.42 -9.61 -17.08
N ALA A 208 -1.55 -10.05 -18.34
CA ALA A 208 -2.62 -10.91 -18.85
C ALA A 208 -4.07 -10.42 -18.57
N ILE A 209 -4.22 -9.15 -18.20
CA ILE A 209 -5.49 -8.47 -17.95
C ILE A 209 -6.39 -8.47 -19.20
N ALA A 210 -7.70 -8.49 -19.00
CA ALA A 210 -8.64 -8.34 -20.11
C ALA A 210 -8.64 -6.89 -20.65
N THR A 211 -8.74 -6.73 -21.97
CA THR A 211 -8.67 -5.42 -22.66
C THR A 211 -9.62 -4.39 -22.07
N ASN A 212 -10.87 -4.75 -21.82
CA ASN A 212 -11.87 -3.84 -21.25
C ASN A 212 -11.50 -3.36 -19.84
N ILE A 213 -10.94 -4.25 -19.00
CA ILE A 213 -10.49 -3.89 -17.65
C ILE A 213 -9.24 -3.02 -17.72
N LEU A 214 -8.31 -3.32 -18.63
CA LEU A 214 -7.10 -2.50 -18.82
C LEU A 214 -7.46 -1.09 -19.27
N SER A 215 -8.36 -0.95 -20.25
CA SER A 215 -8.83 0.37 -20.70
C SER A 215 -9.49 1.14 -19.56
N GLU A 216 -10.39 0.51 -18.80
CA GLU A 216 -11.04 1.14 -17.63
C GLU A 216 -10.00 1.62 -16.59
N ARG A 217 -8.99 0.81 -16.30
CA ARG A 217 -7.95 1.13 -15.31
C ARG A 217 -6.97 2.19 -15.78
N LEU A 218 -6.55 2.16 -17.04
CA LEU A 218 -5.70 3.21 -17.61
C LEU A 218 -6.43 4.54 -17.61
N SER A 219 -7.71 4.58 -18.03
CA SER A 219 -8.52 5.80 -17.94
C SER A 219 -8.65 6.28 -16.49
N TRP A 220 -8.85 5.38 -15.54
CA TRP A 220 -8.91 5.75 -14.12
C TRP A 220 -7.60 6.33 -13.59
N LEU A 221 -6.46 5.71 -13.90
CA LEU A 221 -5.12 6.19 -13.52
C LEU A 221 -4.79 7.54 -14.17
N VAL A 222 -5.24 7.78 -15.40
CA VAL A 222 -5.14 9.09 -16.06
C VAL A 222 -6.01 10.13 -15.36
N ASN A 223 -7.26 9.79 -15.03
CA ASN A 223 -8.15 10.69 -14.31
C ASN A 223 -7.67 11.02 -12.88
N MET A 224 -6.91 10.12 -12.26
CA MET A 224 -6.27 10.36 -10.96
C MET A 224 -4.97 11.17 -11.05
N ASP A 225 -4.55 11.56 -12.24
CA ASP A 225 -3.28 12.23 -12.54
C ASP A 225 -2.05 11.39 -12.12
N VAL A 226 -2.17 10.06 -12.18
CA VAL A 226 -1.06 9.13 -11.89
C VAL A 226 -0.30 8.77 -13.17
N LEU A 227 -1.01 8.71 -14.29
CA LEU A 227 -0.46 8.48 -15.62
C LEU A 227 -0.90 9.59 -16.57
N GLU A 228 -0.09 9.91 -17.55
CA GLU A 228 -0.45 10.79 -18.66
C GLU A 228 -0.38 10.03 -20.00
N PRO A 229 -1.38 10.17 -20.88
CA PRO A 229 -1.35 9.57 -22.21
C PRO A 229 -0.55 10.45 -23.18
N HIS A 230 0.45 9.87 -23.83
CA HIS A 230 1.25 10.53 -24.85
C HIS A 230 1.05 9.85 -26.21
N ALA A 231 0.58 10.59 -27.21
CA ALA A 231 0.39 10.06 -28.55
C ALA A 231 1.74 9.85 -29.24
N TYR A 232 1.98 8.66 -29.80
CA TYR A 232 3.19 8.36 -30.58
C TYR A 232 2.90 7.98 -32.03
N SER A 233 1.64 7.80 -32.38
CA SER A 233 1.16 7.57 -33.75
C SER A 233 -0.16 8.28 -33.92
N THR A 234 -0.35 8.91 -35.07
CA THR A 234 -1.59 9.65 -35.43
C THR A 234 -2.47 8.88 -36.41
N SER A 235 -1.99 7.77 -37.00
CA SER A 235 -2.75 6.98 -37.97
C SER A 235 -2.28 5.51 -38.01
N PRO A 236 -2.89 4.59 -37.24
CA PRO A 236 -3.95 4.81 -36.26
C PRO A 236 -3.44 5.56 -35.02
N GLN A 237 -4.33 6.24 -34.29
CA GLN A 237 -3.95 6.90 -33.05
C GLN A 237 -3.49 5.86 -32.02
N ARG A 238 -2.26 6.00 -31.52
CA ARG A 238 -1.72 5.11 -30.46
C ARG A 238 -1.08 5.93 -29.37
N PHE A 239 -1.29 5.49 -28.14
CA PHE A 239 -0.80 6.12 -26.93
C PHE A 239 0.19 5.23 -26.21
N GLU A 240 1.18 5.87 -25.61
CA GLU A 240 1.92 5.31 -24.50
C GLU A 240 1.54 6.05 -23.22
N TYR A 241 1.65 5.38 -22.08
CA TYR A 241 1.28 5.91 -20.78
C TYR A 241 2.56 6.17 -19.99
N ARG A 242 2.76 7.42 -19.61
CA ARG A 242 3.93 7.87 -18.83
C ARG A 242 3.50 8.21 -17.42
N LEU A 243 4.42 8.06 -16.45
CA LEU A 243 4.16 8.45 -15.08
C LEU A 243 4.23 9.97 -14.96
N THR A 244 3.26 10.55 -14.27
CA THR A 244 3.33 11.93 -13.77
C THR A 244 4.23 11.99 -12.53
N GLU A 245 4.46 13.18 -11.98
CA GLU A 245 5.14 13.33 -10.69
C GLU A 245 4.42 12.57 -9.56
N LYS A 246 3.09 12.68 -9.52
CA LYS A 246 2.22 11.94 -8.59
C LYS A 246 2.34 10.43 -8.76
N GLY A 247 2.48 9.96 -10.01
CA GLY A 247 2.74 8.55 -10.31
C GLY A 247 4.12 8.08 -9.87
N ILE A 248 5.17 8.87 -10.10
CA ILE A 248 6.54 8.55 -9.69
C ILE A 248 6.62 8.42 -8.16
N ASP A 249 5.97 9.32 -7.42
CA ASP A 249 5.94 9.31 -5.96
C ASP A 249 5.25 8.09 -5.35
N TYR A 250 4.49 7.32 -6.13
CA TYR A 250 3.89 6.06 -5.68
C TYR A 250 4.91 4.90 -5.64
N TYR A 251 6.06 5.05 -6.29
CA TYR A 251 7.09 4.00 -6.37
C TYR A 251 7.49 3.39 -5.02
N PRO A 252 7.74 4.17 -3.95
CA PRO A 252 8.11 3.61 -2.65
C PRO A 252 7.01 2.72 -2.05
N VAL A 253 5.73 2.99 -2.32
CA VAL A 253 4.62 2.13 -1.86
C VAL A 253 4.74 0.75 -2.50
N LEU A 254 4.93 0.69 -3.83
CA LEU A 254 5.11 -0.57 -4.55
C LEU A 254 6.36 -1.32 -4.11
N LEU A 255 7.46 -0.59 -3.89
CA LEU A 255 8.74 -1.15 -3.47
C LEU A 255 8.64 -1.84 -2.10
N MET A 256 8.05 -1.18 -1.11
CA MET A 256 7.82 -1.77 0.23
C MET A 256 6.88 -2.96 0.17
N LEU A 257 5.83 -2.88 -0.66
CA LEU A 257 4.89 -3.98 -0.86
C LEU A 257 5.56 -5.19 -1.55
N MET A 258 6.44 -4.94 -2.52
CA MET A 258 7.23 -5.97 -3.18
C MET A 258 8.15 -6.68 -2.19
N GLN A 259 8.95 -5.93 -1.42
CA GLN A 259 9.87 -6.48 -0.41
C GLN A 259 9.13 -7.28 0.67
N TRP A 260 7.93 -6.84 1.07
CA TRP A 260 7.07 -7.62 1.95
C TRP A 260 6.60 -8.93 1.29
N GLY A 261 6.20 -8.85 0.01
CA GLY A 261 5.88 -10.00 -0.81
C GLY A 261 7.03 -11.01 -0.91
N ASP A 262 8.25 -10.54 -1.15
CA ASP A 262 9.45 -11.37 -1.21
C ASP A 262 9.73 -12.05 0.13
N SER A 263 9.67 -11.27 1.22
CA SER A 263 10.01 -11.78 2.56
C SER A 263 9.07 -12.89 3.06
N TRP A 264 7.80 -12.88 2.64
CA TRP A 264 6.77 -13.77 3.20
C TRP A 264 6.13 -14.71 2.20
N TYR A 265 6.34 -14.49 0.90
CA TYR A 265 5.71 -15.24 -0.18
C TYR A 265 6.64 -15.51 -1.37
N ALA A 266 7.95 -15.23 -1.29
CA ALA A 266 8.90 -15.66 -2.32
C ALA A 266 8.86 -17.18 -2.50
N ALA A 267 9.24 -17.62 -3.70
CA ALA A 267 9.45 -19.04 -3.95
C ALA A 267 10.77 -19.48 -3.28
N PRO A 268 10.97 -20.79 -3.02
CA PRO A 268 12.22 -21.28 -2.43
C PRO A 268 13.49 -20.86 -3.18
N GLU A 269 13.37 -20.67 -4.49
CA GLU A 269 14.45 -20.25 -5.39
C GLU A 269 14.87 -18.79 -5.17
N GLY A 270 14.02 -17.98 -4.54
CA GLY A 270 14.27 -16.57 -4.23
C GLY A 270 13.22 -15.62 -4.82
N PRO A 271 13.49 -14.30 -4.78
CA PRO A 271 12.61 -13.30 -5.38
C PRO A 271 12.63 -13.38 -6.92
N PRO A 272 11.53 -13.06 -7.60
CA PRO A 272 11.44 -13.08 -9.06
C PRO A 272 12.07 -11.85 -9.72
N LEU A 273 12.35 -10.80 -8.95
CA LEU A 273 12.95 -9.55 -9.42
C LEU A 273 14.08 -9.19 -8.45
N ILE A 274 15.26 -8.90 -8.98
CA ILE A 274 16.37 -8.33 -8.21
C ILE A 274 16.46 -6.86 -8.59
N LEU A 275 16.50 -5.98 -7.59
CA LEU A 275 16.65 -4.55 -7.78
C LEU A 275 18.08 -4.14 -7.46
N GLN A 276 18.63 -3.19 -8.21
CA GLN A 276 19.95 -2.62 -7.96
C GLN A 276 19.81 -1.11 -7.76
N HIS A 277 20.45 -0.59 -6.72
CA HIS A 277 20.47 0.84 -6.48
C HIS A 277 21.62 1.47 -7.25
N ARG A 278 21.31 2.13 -8.38
CA ARG A 278 22.30 2.65 -9.32
C ARG A 278 23.37 3.55 -8.67
N PRO A 279 23.04 4.45 -7.72
CA PRO A 279 24.04 5.31 -7.07
C PRO A 279 25.11 4.56 -6.28
N CYS A 280 24.80 3.42 -5.66
CA CYS A 280 25.78 2.64 -4.89
C CYS A 280 26.20 1.33 -5.54
N GLY A 281 25.53 0.90 -6.60
CA GLY A 281 25.83 -0.34 -7.35
C GLY A 281 25.49 -1.64 -6.62
N ASN A 282 24.87 -1.57 -5.44
CA ASN A 282 24.50 -2.76 -4.66
C ASN A 282 23.07 -3.21 -4.97
N GLU A 283 22.79 -4.48 -4.68
CA GLU A 283 21.41 -4.97 -4.59
C GLU A 283 20.62 -4.10 -3.61
N LEU A 284 19.47 -3.60 -4.07
CA LEU A 284 18.63 -2.70 -3.33
C LEU A 284 17.80 -3.46 -2.31
N GLN A 285 18.21 -3.37 -1.05
CA GLN A 285 17.32 -3.62 0.08
C GLN A 285 16.84 -2.30 0.64
N THR A 286 15.53 -2.18 0.87
CA THR A 286 14.97 -0.93 1.38
C THR A 286 14.65 -0.98 2.86
N GLU A 287 14.71 0.20 3.45
CA GLU A 287 14.20 0.51 4.78
C GLU A 287 13.54 1.89 4.76
N VAL A 288 12.84 2.24 5.83
CA VAL A 288 12.32 3.58 6.03
C VAL A 288 13.13 4.26 7.11
N THR A 289 13.65 5.45 6.84
CA THR A 289 14.48 6.24 7.75
C THR A 289 13.78 7.51 8.18
N CYS A 290 14.29 8.10 9.26
CA CYS A 290 13.88 9.39 9.79
C CYS A 290 14.46 10.53 8.96
N SER A 291 13.64 11.44 8.41
CA SER A 291 14.16 12.63 7.69
C SER A 291 15.01 13.57 8.55
N ALA A 292 14.89 13.51 9.88
CA ALA A 292 15.63 14.38 10.79
C ALA A 292 17.00 13.84 11.22
N CYS A 293 17.14 12.52 11.40
CA CYS A 293 18.40 11.93 11.88
C CYS A 293 19.00 10.86 10.96
N GLY A 294 18.33 10.46 9.88
CA GLY A 294 18.79 9.44 8.94
C GLY A 294 18.69 8.00 9.44
N GLU A 295 18.42 7.79 10.73
CA GLU A 295 18.34 6.44 11.33
C GLU A 295 17.10 5.65 10.86
N PRO A 296 17.19 4.31 10.77
CA PRO A 296 16.05 3.44 10.44
C PRO A 296 14.90 3.53 11.44
N ILE A 297 13.67 3.42 10.94
CA ILE A 297 12.43 3.47 11.72
C ILE A 297 11.95 2.06 12.09
N ASP A 298 11.94 1.76 13.40
CA ASP A 298 11.17 0.64 13.96
C ASP A 298 9.76 1.13 14.34
N PRO A 299 8.68 0.38 13.98
CA PRO A 299 7.32 0.72 14.39
C PRO A 299 7.12 1.00 15.90
N LYS A 300 7.97 0.45 16.78
CA LYS A 300 7.87 0.70 18.25
C LYS A 300 8.41 2.08 18.66
N ASP A 301 9.26 2.67 17.83
CA ASP A 301 9.98 3.91 18.07
C ASP A 301 9.31 5.11 17.37
N VAL A 302 8.08 4.93 16.88
CA VAL A 302 7.26 6.00 16.31
C VAL A 302 6.14 6.35 17.27
N GLU A 303 6.04 7.64 17.60
CA GLU A 303 4.85 8.23 18.21
C GLU A 303 4.13 9.04 17.15
N PHE A 304 2.81 9.16 17.29
CA PHE A 304 2.02 10.06 16.47
C PHE A 304 1.12 10.92 17.35
N THR A 305 0.89 12.15 16.89
CA THR A 305 -0.10 13.06 17.46
C THR A 305 -1.10 13.39 16.36
N VAL A 306 -2.39 13.32 16.67
CA VAL A 306 -3.44 13.73 15.74
C VAL A 306 -3.55 15.25 15.80
N GLU A 307 -3.42 15.91 14.65
CA GLU A 307 -3.78 17.31 14.49
C GLU A 307 -5.24 17.36 14.07
N GLU A 308 -6.08 18.08 14.80
CA GLU A 308 -7.46 18.31 14.39
C GLU A 308 -7.48 19.09 13.07
N ALA A 309 -8.32 18.65 12.14
CA ALA A 309 -8.59 19.40 10.93
C ALA A 309 -9.19 20.75 11.35
N ALA A 310 -8.55 21.85 10.96
CA ALA A 310 -9.05 23.20 11.25
C ALA A 310 -10.53 23.30 10.82
N GLY A 311 -11.44 23.38 11.80
CA GLY A 311 -12.89 23.51 11.57
C GLY A 311 -13.81 22.46 12.22
N ALA A 312 -13.31 21.52 13.02
CA ALA A 312 -14.18 20.70 13.89
C ALA A 312 -14.48 21.46 15.19
N SER A 313 -15.74 21.83 15.42
CA SER A 313 -16.21 22.45 16.66
C SER A 313 -16.18 21.46 17.84
N ASP A 314 -15.80 21.98 19.01
CA ASP A 314 -15.47 21.39 20.33
C ASP A 314 -16.40 20.34 20.99
N ASP A 315 -17.34 19.67 20.30
CA ASP A 315 -18.35 18.82 20.98
C ASP A 315 -18.05 17.31 21.02
N ALA A 316 -16.78 16.88 20.96
CA ALA A 316 -16.44 15.45 21.06
C ALA A 316 -15.11 15.15 21.78
N ASP A 317 -14.77 15.87 22.84
CA ASP A 317 -13.56 15.57 23.64
C ASP A 317 -13.92 14.85 24.96
N GLU A 318 -13.63 13.53 25.00
CA GLU A 318 -13.27 12.85 26.26
C GLU A 318 -12.71 11.42 26.06
N SER A 319 -12.84 10.80 24.89
CA SER A 319 -12.49 9.37 24.72
C SER A 319 -11.11 9.05 24.12
N ILE A 320 -10.30 10.07 23.78
CA ILE A 320 -8.97 9.87 23.14
C ILE A 320 -7.80 10.08 24.10
N ARG A 321 -8.01 10.67 25.28
CA ARG A 321 -6.92 11.08 26.20
C ARG A 321 -6.34 9.99 27.10
N GLU A 322 -6.91 8.78 27.14
CA GLU A 322 -6.44 7.71 28.05
C GLU A 322 -6.04 6.41 27.34
N ALA A 323 -4.89 6.43 26.67
CA ALA A 323 -4.12 5.22 26.37
C ALA A 323 -2.66 5.58 26.04
N SER A 324 -1.95 6.14 27.03
CA SER A 324 -0.48 6.23 27.03
C SER A 324 0.14 5.04 27.74
#